data_AF-A0A7J4I9D8-F1
#
_entry.id   AF-A0A7J4I9D8-F1
#
_cell.length_a   1.000
_cell.length_b   1.000
_cell.length_c   1.000
_cell.angle_alpha   90.00
_cell.angle_beta   90.00
_cell.angle_gamma   90.00
#
_symmetry.space_group_name_H-M   'P 1'
#
loop_
_entity.id
_entity.type
_entity.pdbx_description
1 polymer ?
#
loop_
_entity_poly.entity_id
_entity_poly.type
_entity_poly.pdbx_seq_one_letter_code
_entity_poly.pdbx_strand_id
1 'polypeptide(L)'
;MKVRGEVFSGVLRGAPLIEKYYPRLVGLVGFRPFKGTMDVKLDRNMDIRPFATKTMDHILTDGRKKVTAYLAPVKIKKIYLVYSLIDIHDEERRIIENVEALRKNAKAKLSMDDLSEIEEPLYDCWAAQFENGLHGKDTVELIAPNMIKEKLDLADGDKVEIIFVETAVPKKRTKLVRGKVFK
;
A
#
# COMPACT_ATOMS: atom_id res chain seq x y z
N MET A 1 6.67 3.06 4.33
CA MET A 1 6.93 2.22 3.12
C MET A 1 6.05 2.65 1.96
N LYS A 2 6.59 2.76 0.74
CA LYS A 2 5.83 3.12 -0.48
C LYS A 2 5.87 1.97 -1.50
N VAL A 3 4.77 1.76 -2.23
CA VAL A 3 4.69 0.78 -3.32
C VAL A 3 3.85 1.35 -4.45
N ARG A 4 4.27 1.09 -5.69
CA ARG A 4 3.52 1.44 -6.89
C ARG A 4 2.72 0.24 -7.37
N GLY A 5 1.62 0.53 -8.06
CA GLY A 5 0.78 -0.49 -8.66
C GLY A 5 -0.18 0.08 -9.68
N GLU A 6 -0.98 -0.81 -10.23
CA GLU A 6 -1.94 -0.54 -11.29
C GLU A 6 -3.35 -0.90 -10.80
N VAL A 7 -4.28 0.02 -11.01
CA VAL A 7 -5.70 -0.21 -10.73
C VAL A 7 -6.25 -1.21 -11.73
N PHE A 8 -7.00 -2.20 -11.27
CA PHE A 8 -7.70 -3.13 -12.16
C PHE A 8 -9.04 -3.55 -11.58
N SER A 9 -9.94 -4.06 -12.42
CA SER A 9 -11.20 -4.66 -11.99
C SER A 9 -11.04 -6.18 -11.85
N GLY A 10 -11.19 -6.71 -10.64
CA GLY A 10 -11.29 -8.14 -10.39
C GLY A 10 -12.68 -8.71 -10.74
N VAL A 11 -12.93 -9.94 -10.29
CA VAL A 11 -14.21 -10.68 -10.53
C VAL A 11 -15.37 -10.21 -9.63
N LEU A 12 -15.43 -8.91 -9.31
CA LEU A 12 -16.48 -8.26 -8.52
C LEU A 12 -16.75 -8.91 -7.14
N ARG A 13 -15.73 -9.51 -6.51
CA ARG A 13 -15.86 -10.13 -5.18
C ARG A 13 -15.84 -9.14 -4.01
N GLY A 14 -15.33 -7.93 -4.23
CA GLY A 14 -15.25 -6.90 -3.20
C GLY A 14 -16.60 -6.60 -2.56
N ALA A 15 -17.65 -6.37 -3.36
CA ALA A 15 -18.97 -6.03 -2.84
C ALA A 15 -19.58 -7.13 -1.95
N PRO A 16 -19.63 -8.41 -2.39
CA PRO A 16 -20.05 -9.52 -1.51
C PRO A 16 -19.20 -9.67 -0.23
N LEU A 17 -17.89 -9.43 -0.31
CA LEU A 17 -16.99 -9.51 0.86
C LEU A 17 -17.30 -8.41 1.88
N ILE A 18 -17.45 -7.17 1.41
CA ILE A 18 -17.82 -6.04 2.27
C ILE A 18 -19.17 -6.30 2.93
N GLU A 19 -20.17 -6.77 2.18
CA GLU A 19 -21.50 -7.07 2.71
C GLU A 19 -21.47 -8.18 3.77
N LYS A 20 -20.74 -9.27 3.50
CA LYS A 20 -20.59 -10.39 4.44
C LYS A 20 -19.93 -9.97 5.77
N TYR A 21 -18.94 -9.09 5.73
CA TYR A 21 -18.14 -8.71 6.90
C TYR A 21 -18.48 -7.32 7.45
N TYR A 22 -19.54 -6.68 6.94
CA TYR A 22 -19.82 -5.27 7.16
C TYR A 22 -19.77 -4.82 8.63
N PRO A 23 -20.46 -5.47 9.60
CA PRO A 23 -20.44 -5.01 10.99
C PRO A 23 -19.05 -5.08 11.62
N ARG A 24 -18.25 -6.10 11.25
CA ARG A 24 -16.88 -6.26 11.75
C ARG A 24 -15.95 -5.23 11.14
N LEU A 25 -16.08 -5.00 9.83
CA LEU A 25 -15.29 -4.01 9.12
C LEU A 25 -15.50 -2.63 9.72
N VAL A 26 -16.75 -2.21 9.98
CA VAL A 26 -17.05 -0.92 10.63
C VAL A 26 -16.29 -0.77 11.96
N GLY A 27 -16.33 -1.79 12.82
CA GLY A 27 -15.60 -1.76 14.10
C GLY A 27 -14.07 -1.78 13.95
N LEU A 28 -13.56 -2.43 12.90
CA LEU A 28 -12.12 -2.50 12.65
C LEU A 28 -11.59 -1.20 12.04
N VAL A 29 -12.16 -0.73 10.93
CA VAL A 29 -11.63 0.40 10.15
C VAL A 29 -12.09 1.77 10.68
N GLY A 30 -13.14 1.81 11.49
CA GLY A 30 -13.64 3.03 12.13
C GLY A 30 -14.54 3.90 11.24
N PHE A 31 -14.94 3.41 10.06
CA PHE A 31 -15.88 4.07 9.16
C PHE A 31 -16.80 3.05 8.49
N ARG A 32 -17.85 3.53 7.83
CA ARG A 32 -18.75 2.71 7.01
C ARG A 32 -18.13 2.48 5.63
N PRO A 33 -17.66 1.27 5.29
CA PRO A 33 -17.00 1.03 4.00
C PRO A 33 -18.01 1.15 2.86
N PHE A 34 -17.55 1.68 1.73
CA PHE A 34 -18.24 1.60 0.45
C PHE A 34 -18.48 0.12 0.08
N LYS A 35 -19.57 -0.17 -0.64
CA LYS A 35 -19.93 -1.54 -1.04
C LYS A 35 -19.06 -2.01 -2.21
N GLY A 36 -17.79 -2.21 -1.96
CA GLY A 36 -16.80 -2.65 -2.94
C GLY A 36 -15.38 -2.47 -2.43
N THR A 37 -14.45 -3.14 -3.08
CA THR A 37 -13.01 -2.92 -2.92
C THR A 37 -12.45 -2.38 -4.23
N MET A 38 -11.33 -1.66 -4.14
CA MET A 38 -10.55 -1.32 -5.33
C MET A 38 -9.30 -2.19 -5.35
N ASP A 39 -9.16 -2.99 -6.40
CA ASP A 39 -8.02 -3.89 -6.53
C ASP A 39 -6.85 -3.14 -7.15
N VAL A 40 -5.68 -3.26 -6.53
CA VAL A 40 -4.43 -2.72 -7.05
C VAL A 40 -3.42 -3.85 -7.21
N LYS A 41 -2.96 -4.04 -8.44
CA LYS A 41 -1.89 -4.97 -8.76
C LYS A 41 -0.56 -4.26 -8.53
N LEU A 42 0.17 -4.71 -7.53
CA LEU A 42 1.46 -4.16 -7.15
C LEU A 42 2.54 -4.55 -8.15
N ASP A 43 3.51 -3.66 -8.36
CA ASP A 43 4.66 -3.92 -9.22
C ASP A 43 5.58 -5.04 -8.70
N ARG A 44 5.39 -5.45 -7.43
CA ARG A 44 6.12 -6.53 -6.78
C ARG A 44 5.23 -7.31 -5.82
N ASN A 45 5.56 -8.58 -5.62
CA ASN A 45 5.00 -9.37 -4.52
C ASN A 45 5.33 -8.71 -3.18
N MET A 46 4.30 -8.45 -2.37
CA MET A 46 4.44 -7.83 -1.07
C MET A 46 3.49 -8.43 -0.05
N ASP A 47 4.06 -8.82 1.09
CA ASP A 47 3.31 -9.24 2.25
C ASP A 47 2.95 -8.02 3.10
N ILE A 48 1.66 -7.72 3.26
CA ILE A 48 1.24 -6.55 4.07
C ILE A 48 1.24 -6.82 5.57
N ARG A 49 1.40 -8.08 6.01
CA ARG A 49 1.35 -8.46 7.45
C ARG A 49 2.25 -7.59 8.34
N PRO A 50 3.49 -7.22 7.95
CA PRO A 50 4.34 -6.36 8.77
C PRO A 50 3.81 -4.93 8.97
N PHE A 51 2.84 -4.50 8.15
CA PHE A 51 2.21 -3.17 8.21
C PHE A 51 0.77 -3.23 8.73
N ALA A 52 0.21 -4.43 8.88
CA ALA A 52 -1.15 -4.62 9.34
C ALA A 52 -1.27 -4.25 10.83
N THR A 53 -2.21 -3.35 11.12
CA THR A 53 -2.50 -2.93 12.50
C THR A 53 -3.68 -3.69 13.08
N LYS A 54 -4.48 -4.32 12.22
CA LYS A 54 -5.68 -5.06 12.58
C LYS A 54 -5.75 -6.36 11.79
N THR A 55 -6.36 -7.36 12.41
CA THR A 55 -6.70 -8.63 11.76
C THR A 55 -8.20 -8.85 11.85
N MET A 56 -8.79 -9.30 10.75
CA MET A 56 -10.14 -9.84 10.78
C MET A 56 -10.03 -11.33 11.02
N ASP A 57 -10.43 -11.79 12.20
CA ASP A 57 -10.34 -13.19 12.60
C ASP A 57 -11.65 -13.69 13.22
N HIS A 58 -11.76 -15.01 13.37
CA HIS A 58 -12.86 -15.67 14.05
C HIS A 58 -12.35 -16.88 14.83
N ILE A 59 -13.04 -17.18 15.93
CA ILE A 59 -12.80 -18.36 16.73
C ILE A 59 -13.67 -19.49 16.18
N LEU A 60 -13.06 -20.62 15.83
CA LEU A 60 -13.75 -21.82 15.39
C LEU A 60 -14.38 -22.54 16.57
N THR A 61 -15.27 -23.50 16.30
CA THR A 61 -15.95 -24.29 17.34
C THR A 61 -14.99 -25.10 18.21
N ASP A 62 -13.79 -25.38 17.73
CA ASP A 62 -12.70 -26.05 18.46
C ASP A 62 -11.78 -25.09 19.23
N GLY A 63 -12.13 -23.80 19.29
CA GLY A 63 -11.35 -22.76 19.97
C GLY A 63 -10.16 -22.22 19.17
N ARG A 64 -9.85 -22.78 17.99
CA ARG A 64 -8.75 -22.27 17.15
C ARG A 64 -9.11 -20.92 16.54
N LYS A 65 -8.13 -20.02 16.49
CA LYS A 65 -8.24 -18.71 15.84
C LYS A 65 -7.93 -18.84 14.35
N LYS A 66 -8.85 -18.42 13.48
CA LYS A 66 -8.65 -18.37 12.03
C LYS A 66 -8.62 -16.93 11.54
N VAL A 67 -7.48 -16.48 11.03
CA VAL A 67 -7.33 -15.17 10.38
C VAL A 67 -7.96 -15.25 9.00
N THR A 68 -8.79 -14.26 8.70
CA THR A 68 -9.50 -14.11 7.41
C THR A 68 -8.80 -13.06 6.56
N ALA A 69 -8.40 -11.93 7.15
CA ALA A 69 -7.69 -10.86 6.46
C ALA A 69 -6.77 -10.09 7.40
N TYR A 70 -5.69 -9.53 6.84
CA TYR A 70 -4.87 -8.51 7.47
C TYR A 70 -5.25 -7.15 6.91
N LEU A 71 -5.33 -6.14 7.78
CA LEU A 71 -5.75 -4.79 7.43
C LEU A 71 -4.66 -3.80 7.84
N ALA A 72 -4.20 -3.01 6.88
CA ALA A 72 -3.18 -1.98 7.08
C ALA A 72 -3.73 -0.61 6.68
N PRO A 73 -3.57 0.45 7.50
CA PRO A 73 -3.91 1.81 7.11
C PRO A 73 -2.89 2.29 6.06
N VAL A 74 -3.41 2.87 4.98
CA VAL A 74 -2.60 3.36 3.87
C VAL A 74 -3.11 4.70 3.37
N LYS A 75 -2.23 5.43 2.69
CA LYS A 75 -2.60 6.57 1.86
C LYS A 75 -2.39 6.20 0.40
N ILE A 76 -3.27 6.67 -0.49
CA ILE A 76 -3.15 6.44 -1.93
C ILE A 76 -3.20 7.77 -2.69
N LYS A 77 -2.44 7.85 -3.78
CA LYS A 77 -2.54 8.91 -4.79
C LYS A 77 -2.43 8.35 -6.20
N LYS A 78 -3.06 9.04 -7.16
CA LYS A 78 -2.89 8.80 -8.59
C LYS A 78 -1.49 9.24 -9.03
N ILE A 79 -0.87 8.50 -9.94
CA ILE A 79 0.39 8.92 -10.59
C ILE A 79 0.03 9.37 -12.00
N TYR A 80 0.16 10.66 -12.30
CA TYR A 80 0.01 11.14 -13.68
C TYR A 80 1.28 10.84 -14.49
N LEU A 81 1.13 10.42 -15.75
CA LEU A 81 2.23 10.10 -16.67
C LEU A 81 3.25 11.24 -16.84
N VAL A 82 2.81 12.49 -16.71
CA VAL A 82 3.69 13.66 -16.70
C VAL A 82 4.73 13.56 -15.57
N TYR A 83 4.38 12.97 -14.43
CA TYR A 83 5.34 12.74 -13.34
C TYR A 83 6.26 11.56 -13.56
N SER A 84 5.90 10.57 -14.37
CA SER A 84 6.90 9.58 -14.79
C SER A 84 7.98 10.23 -15.68
N LEU A 85 7.61 11.24 -16.47
CA LEU A 85 8.56 12.05 -17.24
C LEU A 85 9.35 13.00 -16.35
N ILE A 86 8.75 13.57 -15.29
CA ILE A 86 9.47 14.38 -14.28
C ILE A 86 10.40 13.50 -13.44
N ASP A 87 9.98 12.29 -13.03
CA ASP A 87 10.83 11.33 -12.32
C ASP A 87 12.03 10.92 -13.21
N ILE A 88 11.79 10.65 -14.51
CA ILE A 88 12.88 10.40 -15.47
C ILE A 88 13.78 11.64 -15.56
N HIS A 89 13.21 12.83 -15.63
CA HIS A 89 13.97 14.08 -15.72
C HIS A 89 14.74 14.40 -14.43
N ASP A 90 14.22 14.07 -13.26
CA ASP A 90 14.86 14.24 -11.94
C ASP A 90 15.92 13.17 -11.71
N GLU A 91 15.73 11.95 -12.21
CA GLU A 91 16.75 10.90 -12.23
C GLU A 91 17.88 11.28 -13.21
N GLU A 92 17.55 11.80 -14.40
CA GLU A 92 18.50 12.40 -15.35
C GLU A 92 19.23 13.57 -14.70
N ARG A 93 18.51 14.46 -14.00
CA ARG A 93 19.10 15.60 -13.30
C ARG A 93 20.00 15.15 -12.17
N ARG A 94 19.66 14.11 -11.41
CA ARG A 94 20.55 13.47 -10.42
C ARG A 94 21.77 12.82 -11.04
N ILE A 95 21.62 12.17 -12.19
CA ILE A 95 22.75 11.59 -12.94
C ILE A 95 23.66 12.72 -13.42
N ILE A 96 23.09 13.79 -13.97
CA ILE A 96 23.81 15.00 -14.38
C ILE A 96 24.48 15.65 -13.17
N GLU A 97 23.79 15.81 -12.04
CA GLU A 97 24.32 16.36 -10.78
C GLU A 97 25.41 15.47 -10.18
N ASN A 98 25.32 14.15 -10.32
CA ASN A 98 26.37 13.21 -9.90
C ASN A 98 27.59 13.29 -10.83
N VAL A 99 27.36 13.37 -12.14
CA VAL A 99 28.41 13.62 -13.16
C VAL A 99 29.02 14.99 -12.96
N GLU A 100 28.22 15.98 -12.61
CA GLU A 100 28.65 17.33 -12.30
C GLU A 100 29.34 17.36 -10.95
N ALA A 101 28.92 16.65 -9.91
CA ALA A 101 29.62 16.54 -8.62
C ALA A 101 30.98 15.85 -8.81
N LEU A 102 31.06 14.82 -9.67
CA LEU A 102 32.31 14.24 -10.13
C LEU A 102 33.18 15.28 -10.86
N ARG A 103 32.59 16.18 -11.65
CA ARG A 103 33.28 17.34 -12.29
C ARG A 103 33.54 18.50 -11.33
N LYS A 104 32.78 18.67 -10.25
CA LYS A 104 32.75 19.82 -9.31
C LYS A 104 33.63 19.59 -8.09
N ASN A 105 34.10 18.36 -7.90
CA ASN A 105 35.42 18.09 -7.33
C ASN A 105 36.56 18.86 -8.07
N ALA A 106 36.26 19.53 -9.19
CA ALA A 106 37.13 20.51 -9.85
C ALA A 106 36.71 22.00 -9.76
N LYS A 107 35.61 22.43 -9.09
CA LYS A 107 35.35 23.84 -8.65
C LYS A 107 33.94 24.09 -8.10
N ALA A 108 33.85 24.63 -6.88
CA ALA A 108 32.69 25.30 -6.24
C ALA A 108 32.03 26.37 -7.15
N LYS A 109 30.79 26.89 -7.04
CA LYS A 109 29.63 27.04 -6.10
C LYS A 109 28.46 27.53 -7.03
N LEU A 110 27.14 27.37 -6.83
CA LEU A 110 26.23 28.22 -6.02
C LEU A 110 24.73 27.89 -6.34
N SER A 111 23.85 28.13 -5.34
CA SER A 111 22.37 28.32 -5.21
C SER A 111 21.30 27.66 -6.12
N MET A 112 20.18 27.33 -5.46
CA MET A 112 18.96 26.68 -5.98
C MET A 112 17.75 27.57 -5.65
N ASP A 113 16.88 27.84 -6.64
CA ASP A 113 15.61 28.56 -6.45
C ASP A 113 14.42 27.59 -6.26
N ASP A 114 13.43 28.06 -5.50
CA ASP A 114 12.18 27.41 -5.09
C ASP A 114 11.33 26.86 -6.26
N LEU A 115 10.90 25.61 -6.13
CA LEU A 115 9.73 25.06 -6.82
C LEU A 115 8.74 24.59 -5.75
N SER A 116 7.60 25.27 -5.66
CA SER A 116 6.50 24.86 -4.79
C SER A 116 5.98 23.49 -5.25
N GLU A 117 6.23 22.44 -4.46
CA GLU A 117 5.59 21.14 -4.61
C GLU A 117 4.07 21.34 -4.51
N ILE A 118 3.34 21.05 -5.59
CA ILE A 118 1.89 20.93 -5.53
C ILE A 118 1.63 19.63 -4.75
N GLU A 119 1.34 19.74 -3.45
CA GLU A 119 0.95 18.59 -2.62
C GLU A 119 -0.36 18.00 -3.15
N GLU A 120 -0.27 16.96 -3.98
CA GLU A 120 -1.44 16.23 -4.44
C GLU A 120 -2.18 15.58 -3.26
N PRO A 121 -3.52 15.61 -3.24
CA PRO A 121 -4.29 15.15 -2.10
C PRO A 121 -4.12 13.64 -1.90
N LEU A 122 -3.39 13.26 -0.85
CA LEU A 122 -3.35 11.89 -0.36
C LEU A 122 -4.72 11.49 0.17
N TYR A 123 -5.23 10.35 -0.27
CA TYR A 123 -6.49 9.81 0.21
C TYR A 123 -6.27 8.67 1.21
N ASP A 124 -6.85 8.80 2.40
CA ASP A 124 -6.75 7.80 3.46
C ASP A 124 -7.69 6.62 3.21
N CYS A 125 -7.16 5.40 3.28
CA CYS A 125 -7.93 4.17 3.16
C CYS A 125 -7.24 3.00 3.89
N TRP A 126 -7.76 1.79 3.70
CA TRP A 126 -7.18 0.58 4.28
C TRP A 126 -6.85 -0.42 3.17
N ALA A 127 -5.64 -0.97 3.18
CA ALA A 127 -5.27 -2.12 2.38
C ALA A 127 -5.64 -3.42 3.10
N ALA A 128 -6.24 -4.35 2.37
CA ALA A 128 -6.59 -5.68 2.83
C ALA A 128 -5.90 -6.77 1.99
N GLN A 129 -5.39 -7.80 2.66
CA GLN A 129 -5.01 -9.07 2.04
C GLN A 129 -5.74 -10.20 2.76
N PHE A 130 -6.54 -10.96 2.01
CA PHE A 130 -7.31 -12.09 2.50
C PHE A 130 -6.49 -13.39 2.41
N GLU A 131 -6.47 -14.19 3.48
CA GLU A 131 -5.72 -15.47 3.53
C GLU A 131 -6.22 -16.49 2.49
N ASN A 132 -7.50 -16.43 2.11
CA ASN A 132 -8.10 -17.26 1.06
C ASN A 132 -8.58 -16.40 -0.13
N GLY A 133 -7.87 -15.30 -0.41
CA GLY A 133 -8.15 -14.43 -1.55
C GLY A 133 -7.91 -15.14 -2.89
N LEU A 134 -8.50 -14.62 -3.97
CA LEU A 134 -8.21 -15.11 -5.33
C LEU A 134 -6.84 -14.68 -5.83
N HIS A 135 -6.36 -13.55 -5.32
CA HIS A 135 -5.16 -12.91 -5.80
C HIS A 135 -3.95 -13.27 -4.93
N GLY A 136 -2.78 -13.25 -5.55
CA GLY A 136 -1.52 -13.50 -4.87
C GLY A 136 -1.09 -12.32 -3.99
N LYS A 137 0.12 -12.41 -3.47
CA LYS A 137 0.73 -11.32 -2.68
C LYS A 137 1.12 -10.10 -3.53
N ASP A 138 0.89 -10.15 -4.83
CA ASP A 138 1.03 -9.04 -5.76
C ASP A 138 -0.23 -8.17 -5.83
N THR A 139 -1.27 -8.48 -5.07
CA THR A 139 -2.51 -7.69 -5.08
C THR A 139 -2.87 -7.22 -3.67
N VAL A 140 -3.44 -6.02 -3.60
CA VAL A 140 -4.09 -5.50 -2.40
C VAL A 140 -5.48 -5.00 -2.75
N GLU A 141 -6.44 -5.27 -1.86
CA GLU A 141 -7.81 -4.78 -1.96
C GLU A 141 -7.95 -3.54 -1.07
N LEU A 142 -8.28 -2.38 -1.65
CA LEU A 142 -8.44 -1.14 -0.89
C LEU A 142 -9.89 -0.95 -0.44
N ILE A 143 -10.05 -0.62 0.83
CA ILE A 143 -11.32 -0.37 1.52
C ILE A 143 -11.35 1.09 1.96
N ALA A 144 -12.41 1.82 1.59
CA ALA A 144 -12.59 3.24 1.87
C ALA A 144 -14.07 3.56 2.13
N PRO A 145 -14.40 4.72 2.74
CA PRO A 145 -15.80 5.14 2.92
C PRO A 145 -16.49 5.51 1.61
N ASN A 146 -15.72 5.88 0.59
CA ASN A 146 -16.22 6.28 -0.73
C ASN A 146 -15.57 5.43 -1.84
N MET A 147 -16.18 5.46 -3.03
CA MET A 147 -15.60 4.83 -4.21
C MET A 147 -14.30 5.54 -4.61
N ILE A 148 -13.16 4.88 -4.40
CA ILE A 148 -11.84 5.47 -4.60
C ILE A 148 -11.62 5.90 -6.06
N LYS A 149 -12.15 5.11 -7.01
CA LYS A 149 -12.09 5.42 -8.44
C LYS A 149 -12.71 6.77 -8.77
N GLU A 150 -13.91 7.04 -8.27
CA GLU A 150 -14.55 8.34 -8.46
C GLU A 150 -13.82 9.46 -7.72
N LYS A 151 -13.35 9.18 -6.50
CA LYS A 151 -12.70 10.18 -5.65
C LYS A 151 -11.38 10.69 -6.21
N LEU A 152 -10.62 9.82 -6.89
CA LEU A 152 -9.30 10.10 -7.45
C LEU A 152 -9.30 10.10 -8.98
N ASP A 153 -10.47 10.07 -9.61
CA ASP A 153 -10.63 10.00 -11.07
C ASP A 153 -9.77 8.88 -11.69
N LEU A 154 -9.87 7.66 -11.14
CA LEU A 154 -9.08 6.49 -11.58
C LEU A 154 -9.89 5.58 -12.50
N ALA A 155 -9.23 5.14 -13.57
CA ALA A 155 -9.66 4.05 -14.44
C ALA A 155 -8.80 2.79 -14.26
N ASP A 156 -9.22 1.67 -14.84
CA ASP A 156 -8.36 0.49 -14.94
C ASP A 156 -7.13 0.82 -15.80
N GLY A 157 -5.96 0.33 -15.39
CA GLY A 157 -4.67 0.66 -15.99
C GLY A 157 -3.99 1.89 -15.38
N ASP A 158 -4.71 2.71 -14.60
CA ASP A 158 -4.08 3.88 -13.96
C ASP A 158 -3.07 3.44 -12.91
N LYS A 159 -1.94 4.17 -12.88
CA LYS A 159 -0.88 3.96 -11.90
C LYS A 159 -1.17 4.73 -10.62
N VAL A 160 -0.89 4.07 -9.50
CA VAL A 160 -1.10 4.63 -8.15
C VAL A 160 0.12 4.36 -7.26
N GLU A 161 0.35 5.25 -6.30
CA GLU A 161 1.30 5.03 -5.21
C GLU A 161 0.51 4.78 -3.91
N ILE A 162 0.82 3.67 -3.24
CA ILE A 162 0.28 3.31 -1.93
C ILE A 162 1.37 3.49 -0.87
N ILE A 163 1.05 4.27 0.16
CA ILE A 163 1.94 4.60 1.27
C ILE A 163 1.41 3.92 2.53
N PHE A 164 2.14 2.92 3.02
CA PHE A 164 1.81 2.25 4.27
C PHE A 164 2.26 3.11 5.46
N VAL A 165 1.31 3.40 6.35
CA VAL A 165 1.58 4.15 7.58
C VAL A 165 2.43 3.27 8.49
N GLU A 166 3.60 3.78 8.87
CA GLU A 166 4.48 3.07 9.80
C GLU A 166 3.85 3.06 11.18
N THR A 167 3.75 1.87 11.77
CA THR A 167 3.32 1.74 13.16
C THR A 167 4.53 1.51 14.04
N ALA A 168 4.61 2.29 15.12
CA ALA A 168 5.65 2.21 16.15
C ALA A 168 5.58 0.94 17.02
N VAL A 169 4.83 -0.10 16.62
CA VAL A 169 4.68 -1.31 17.42
C VAL A 169 5.99 -2.10 17.35
N PRO A 170 6.63 -2.44 18.49
CA PRO A 170 7.88 -3.17 18.48
C PRO A 170 7.67 -4.54 17.82
N LYS A 171 8.40 -4.80 16.73
CA LYS A 171 8.45 -6.13 16.13
C LYS A 171 8.99 -7.11 17.17
N LYS A 172 8.12 -7.94 17.77
CA LYS A 172 8.57 -9.07 18.58
C LYS A 172 9.42 -9.98 17.69
N ARG A 173 10.74 -9.90 17.83
CA ARG A 173 11.67 -10.87 17.21
C ARG A 173 11.33 -12.23 17.78
N THR A 174 10.67 -13.08 16.99
CA THR A 174 10.55 -14.50 17.30
C THR A 174 11.97 -15.07 17.27
N LYS A 175 12.55 -15.36 18.44
CA LYS A 175 13.78 -16.13 18.51
C LYS A 175 13.47 -17.52 17.94
N LEU A 176 14.08 -17.87 16.82
CA LEU A 176 14.15 -19.26 16.38
C LEU A 176 14.83 -20.05 17.51
N VAL A 177 14.05 -20.80 18.27
CA VAL A 177 14.62 -21.80 19.18
C VAL A 177 15.11 -22.92 18.28
N ARG A 178 16.42 -22.94 17.98
CA ARG A 178 17.08 -24.12 17.42
C ARG A 178 16.93 -25.24 18.45
N GLY A 179 16.02 -26.17 18.19
CA GLY A 179 15.89 -27.38 18.98
C GLY A 179 17.23 -28.12 19.01
N LYS A 180 17.79 -28.31 20.20
CA LYS A 180 18.87 -29.27 20.41
C LYS A 180 18.27 -30.65 20.20
N VAL A 181 18.70 -31.31 19.13
CA VAL A 181 18.54 -32.76 18.98
C VAL A 181 19.43 -33.41 20.04
N PHE A 182 18.82 -33.99 21.06
CA PHE A 182 19.53 -34.92 21.93
C PHE A 182 19.60 -36.26 21.19
N LYS A 183 20.84 -36.74 20.98
CA LYS A 183 21.15 -38.08 20.51
C LYS A 183 21.00 -39.08 21.64
#